data_AF-A0A8H8MPJ3-F1
#
_entry.id   AF-A0A8H8MPJ3-F1
#
_cell.length_a   1.000
_cell.length_b   1.000
_cell.length_c   1.000
_cell.angle_alpha   90.00
_cell.angle_beta   90.00
_cell.angle_gamma   90.00
#
_symmetry.space_group_name_H-M   'P 1'
#
loop_
_entity.id
_entity.type
_entity.pdbx_description
1 polymer ?
#
loop_
_entity_poly.entity_id
_entity_poly.type
_entity_poly.pdbx_seq_one_letter_code
_entity_poly.pdbx_strand_id
1 'polypeptide(L)'
;MANGTLPEYISKNNSVDRISLCLQITDGLTYLHDSRRMVHGDLKGANILVDSAGILKLADFGNTKLKEQTLQFTTRTSPVYSLRWAAPEILNGLRCTPPGDVYALGMTIYETVTGNVPYKDKQEMAVIVEVLNHRRFPVRNDFSMQAHVDKDQLWDLLGRCWNYDGQLRPAAASVRMELGSIHRRGIRESKWTGISTLEQYATSRAHRRLIVVGDGDCGKSCLVRVLCAYSFPQVYGVPKFDVLHANVEVGAQKLRLALYDTPGQAELDHIRPPFYPNSRLILICFSIGSPDSLDNVQTMWAEEVHRYGASCPIVLIGCKKDLRNDPRTIAVLEEINQHPVTYQQGSEVAEKIGAKCYLECSAKFGHGVAMIQNYIAYKVRYSSR
;
A
#
# COMPACT_ATOMS: atom_id res chain seq x y z
N MET A 1 19.77 16.39 4.16
CA MET A 1 18.45 16.34 4.86
C MET A 1 18.69 16.01 6.33
N ALA A 2 17.72 16.24 7.22
CA ALA A 2 17.91 16.19 8.68
C ALA A 2 18.42 14.85 9.21
N ASN A 3 18.07 13.73 8.57
CA ASN A 3 18.41 12.38 9.03
C ASN A 3 19.54 11.70 8.23
N GLY A 4 20.22 12.45 7.35
CA GLY A 4 21.38 11.94 6.58
C GLY A 4 20.99 11.04 5.39
N THR A 5 21.92 10.15 5.03
CA THR A 5 21.71 9.12 3.98
C THR A 5 20.98 7.90 4.54
N LEU A 6 20.42 7.06 3.66
CA LEU A 6 19.71 5.85 4.07
C LEU A 6 20.58 4.88 4.92
N PRO A 7 21.85 4.58 4.58
CA PRO A 7 22.72 3.75 5.42
C PRO A 7 22.95 4.36 6.81
N GLU A 8 23.19 5.67 6.89
CA GLU A 8 23.34 6.38 8.16
C GLU A 8 22.07 6.29 9.01
N TYR A 9 20.91 6.48 8.39
CA TYR A 9 19.62 6.40 9.05
C TYR A 9 19.33 4.99 9.59
N ILE A 10 19.59 3.95 8.80
CA ILE A 10 19.40 2.55 9.21
C ILE A 10 20.34 2.19 10.36
N SER A 11 21.61 2.63 10.32
CA SER A 11 22.58 2.37 11.39
C SER A 11 22.18 2.97 12.74
N LYS A 12 21.45 4.10 12.72
CA LYS A 12 20.93 4.78 13.92
C LYS A 12 19.57 4.24 14.37
N ASN A 13 18.84 3.52 13.51
CA ASN A 13 17.46 3.10 13.73
C ASN A 13 17.28 1.60 13.43
N ASN A 14 17.87 0.73 14.24
CA ASN A 14 17.87 -0.73 14.01
C ASN A 14 16.47 -1.37 13.99
N SER A 15 15.48 -0.77 14.64
CA SER A 15 14.09 -1.26 14.67
C SER A 15 13.23 -0.76 13.52
N VAL A 16 13.76 0.05 12.59
CA VAL A 16 12.99 0.58 11.47
C VAL A 16 12.52 -0.54 10.55
N ASP A 17 11.30 -0.44 10.06
CA ASP A 17 10.78 -1.37 9.05
C ASP A 17 11.50 -1.17 7.72
N ARG A 18 12.52 -2.01 7.49
CA ARG A 18 13.40 -1.94 6.31
C ARG A 18 12.65 -2.27 5.02
N ILE A 19 11.58 -3.06 5.08
CA ILE A 19 10.79 -3.38 3.88
C ILE A 19 9.90 -2.19 3.50
N SER A 20 9.34 -1.47 4.47
CA SER A 20 8.65 -0.20 4.21
C SER A 20 9.58 0.84 3.57
N LEU A 21 10.84 0.91 3.99
CA LEU A 21 11.85 1.73 3.31
C LEU A 21 12.07 1.26 1.87
N CYS A 22 12.23 -0.04 1.61
CA CYS A 22 12.36 -0.60 0.26
C CYS A 22 11.16 -0.28 -0.64
N LEU A 23 9.94 -0.24 -0.09
CA LEU A 23 8.73 0.16 -0.81
C LEU A 23 8.80 1.62 -1.25
N GLN A 24 9.24 2.53 -0.37
CA GLN A 24 9.42 3.95 -0.70
C GLN A 24 10.51 4.17 -1.77
N ILE A 25 11.61 3.43 -1.71
CA ILE A 25 12.68 3.48 -2.74
C ILE A 25 12.11 3.09 -4.09
N THR A 26 11.38 1.96 -4.13
CA THR A 26 10.79 1.45 -5.37
C THR A 26 9.68 2.37 -5.90
N ASP A 27 8.88 3.00 -5.03
CA ASP A 27 7.91 4.03 -5.42
C ASP A 27 8.59 5.23 -6.10
N GLY A 28 9.70 5.70 -5.50
CA GLY A 28 10.51 6.77 -6.08
C GLY A 28 11.05 6.41 -7.46
N LEU A 29 11.57 5.20 -7.64
CA LEU A 29 12.10 4.75 -8.93
C LEU A 29 11.00 4.57 -9.97
N THR A 30 9.87 3.99 -9.58
CA THR A 30 8.68 3.82 -10.44
C THR A 30 8.21 5.17 -10.96
N TYR A 31 8.16 6.19 -10.08
CA TYR A 31 7.83 7.55 -10.48
C TYR A 31 8.81 8.12 -11.54
N LEU A 32 10.11 7.93 -11.36
CA LEU A 32 11.12 8.38 -12.33
C LEU A 32 10.93 7.72 -13.69
N HIS A 33 10.74 6.39 -13.71
CA HIS A 33 10.62 5.61 -14.94
C HIS A 33 9.31 5.88 -15.68
N ASP A 34 8.18 5.82 -14.97
CA ASP A 34 6.85 5.84 -15.59
C ASP A 34 6.35 7.26 -15.80
N SER A 35 6.49 8.12 -14.79
CA SER A 35 5.92 9.47 -14.82
C SER A 35 6.87 10.49 -15.43
N ARG A 36 8.18 10.30 -15.28
CA ARG A 36 9.19 11.25 -15.78
C ARG A 36 9.98 10.76 -16.98
N ARG A 37 9.89 9.46 -17.32
CA ARG A 37 10.70 8.83 -18.38
C ARG A 37 12.21 9.08 -18.19
N MET A 38 12.66 9.12 -16.94
CA MET A 38 14.05 9.39 -16.54
C MET A 38 14.71 8.12 -16.00
N VAL A 39 16.00 7.95 -16.30
CA VAL A 39 16.87 6.90 -15.74
C VAL A 39 17.71 7.53 -14.63
N HIS A 40 17.73 6.94 -13.44
CA HIS A 40 18.49 7.42 -12.29
C HIS A 40 20.01 7.29 -12.53
N GLY A 41 20.48 6.11 -12.91
CA GLY A 41 21.86 5.84 -13.34
C GLY A 41 22.88 5.55 -12.24
N ASP A 42 22.62 5.94 -10.99
CA ASP A 42 23.45 5.58 -9.82
C ASP A 42 22.60 5.34 -8.54
N LEU A 43 21.63 4.43 -8.61
CA LEU A 43 20.77 4.13 -7.46
C LEU A 43 21.53 3.29 -6.41
N LYS A 44 21.65 3.83 -5.19
CA LYS A 44 22.29 3.19 -4.01
C LYS A 44 21.83 3.87 -2.73
N GLY A 45 22.04 3.23 -1.57
CA GLY A 45 21.69 3.81 -0.28
C GLY A 45 22.28 5.20 -0.04
N ALA A 46 23.53 5.43 -0.43
CA ALA A 46 24.20 6.73 -0.27
C ALA A 46 23.53 7.88 -1.05
N ASN A 47 22.78 7.57 -2.12
CA ASN A 47 22.05 8.53 -2.94
C ASN A 47 20.57 8.63 -2.55
N ILE A 48 20.21 8.10 -1.38
CA ILE A 48 18.85 8.19 -0.82
C ILE A 48 18.94 8.96 0.48
N LEU A 49 18.23 10.08 0.55
CA LEU A 49 18.23 10.97 1.70
C LEU A 49 16.96 10.79 2.54
N VAL A 50 17.09 10.96 3.85
CA VAL A 50 15.97 10.82 4.79
C VAL A 50 15.64 12.17 5.41
N ASP A 51 14.38 12.59 5.31
CA ASP A 51 13.91 13.83 5.93
C ASP A 51 13.54 13.66 7.41
N SER A 52 13.19 14.77 8.07
CA SER A 52 12.85 14.79 9.51
C SER A 52 11.59 13.98 9.86
N ALA A 53 10.73 13.68 8.88
CA ALA A 53 9.55 12.84 9.05
C ALA A 53 9.84 11.35 8.75
N GLY A 54 11.08 11.00 8.39
CA GLY A 54 11.47 9.64 8.03
C GLY A 54 11.10 9.25 6.60
N ILE A 55 10.77 10.22 5.75
CA ILE A 55 10.41 9.98 4.34
C ILE A 55 11.67 9.98 3.47
N LEU A 56 11.77 9.00 2.57
CA LEU A 56 12.90 8.85 1.66
C LEU A 56 12.77 9.75 0.43
N LYS A 57 13.88 10.34 0.00
CA LYS A 57 13.99 11.06 -1.27
C LYS A 57 15.19 10.57 -2.05
N LEU A 58 14.95 10.20 -3.31
CA LEU A 58 16.03 9.90 -4.25
C LEU A 58 16.80 11.19 -4.57
N ALA A 59 18.12 11.09 -4.60
CA ALA A 59 19.04 12.19 -4.80
C ALA A 59 20.17 11.79 -5.77
N ASP A 60 21.07 12.74 -6.06
CA ASP A 60 22.21 12.57 -6.95
C ASP A 60 21.85 12.09 -8.37
N PHE A 61 21.10 12.94 -9.06
CA PHE A 61 20.75 12.78 -10.46
C PHE A 61 21.89 13.16 -11.42
N GLY A 62 23.14 13.24 -10.95
CA GLY A 62 24.30 13.68 -11.76
C GLY A 62 24.56 12.84 -13.02
N ASN A 63 23.94 11.66 -13.10
CA ASN A 63 24.02 10.72 -14.23
C ASN A 63 22.72 10.60 -15.03
N THR A 64 21.69 11.37 -14.68
CA THR A 64 20.44 11.41 -15.45
C THR A 64 20.74 11.97 -16.84
N LYS A 65 20.61 11.13 -17.86
CA LYS A 65 20.64 11.62 -19.24
C LYS A 65 19.33 12.34 -19.53
N LEU A 66 19.37 13.67 -19.47
CA LEU A 66 18.49 14.51 -20.27
C LEU A 66 18.60 14.05 -21.72
N LYS A 67 17.46 13.64 -22.29
CA LYS A 67 17.34 13.48 -23.74
C LYS A 67 17.79 14.79 -24.37
N GLU A 68 18.71 14.68 -25.33
CA GLU A 68 19.27 15.79 -26.11
C GLU A 68 20.33 16.63 -25.39
N GLN A 69 21.59 16.17 -25.44
CA GLN A 69 22.67 16.88 -26.14
C GLN A 69 24.00 16.09 -26.01
N THR A 70 24.67 15.97 -27.13
CA THR A 70 26.04 15.47 -27.28
C THR A 70 26.97 16.36 -26.46
N LEU A 71 27.84 15.79 -25.62
CA LEU A 71 29.19 16.30 -25.35
C LEU A 71 30.02 15.18 -24.69
N GLN A 72 30.98 14.66 -25.46
CA GLN A 72 32.18 14.03 -24.94
C GLN A 72 32.97 15.05 -24.09
N PHE A 73 33.95 14.55 -23.33
CA PHE A 73 34.95 15.27 -22.52
C PHE A 73 34.59 15.54 -21.05
N THR A 74 34.87 14.56 -20.18
CA THR A 74 35.82 14.76 -19.08
C THR A 74 36.53 13.42 -18.80
N THR A 75 37.86 13.45 -18.77
CA THR A 75 38.73 12.38 -18.28
C THR A 75 38.53 12.25 -16.77
N ARG A 76 37.48 11.54 -16.33
CA ARG A 76 37.37 11.08 -14.94
C ARG A 76 38.04 9.71 -14.84
N THR A 77 39.04 9.60 -13.97
CA THR A 77 39.76 8.36 -13.64
C THR A 77 38.91 7.39 -12.82
N SER A 78 37.73 7.80 -12.35
CA SER A 78 36.80 6.98 -11.58
C SER A 78 35.49 6.78 -12.35
N PRO A 79 34.86 5.59 -12.26
CA PRO A 79 33.59 5.32 -12.92
C PRO A 79 32.51 6.31 -12.47
N VAL A 80 31.66 6.70 -13.40
CA VAL A 80 30.55 7.64 -13.17
C VAL A 80 29.43 6.99 -12.34
N TYR A 81 29.49 5.68 -12.09
CA TYR A 81 28.51 4.86 -11.39
C TYR A 81 29.19 4.02 -10.30
N SER A 82 28.39 3.52 -9.36
CA SER A 82 28.89 2.71 -8.24
C SER A 82 28.99 1.23 -8.61
N LEU A 83 30.22 0.71 -8.72
CA LEU A 83 30.52 -0.61 -9.27
C LEU A 83 29.71 -1.77 -8.66
N ARG A 84 29.47 -1.74 -7.35
CA ARG A 84 28.74 -2.82 -6.63
C ARG A 84 27.23 -2.87 -6.94
N TRP A 85 26.67 -1.76 -7.43
CA TRP A 85 25.25 -1.63 -7.81
C TRP A 85 25.07 -1.64 -9.34
N ALA A 86 26.16 -1.62 -10.11
CA ALA A 86 26.12 -1.51 -11.56
C ALA A 86 25.75 -2.84 -12.23
N ALA A 87 24.82 -2.76 -13.19
CA ALA A 87 24.40 -3.90 -14.00
C ALA A 87 25.52 -4.38 -14.96
N PRO A 88 25.50 -5.66 -15.40
CA PRO A 88 26.48 -6.21 -16.33
C PRO A 88 26.70 -5.37 -17.59
N GLU A 89 25.63 -4.84 -18.19
CA GLU A 89 25.71 -3.99 -19.37
C GLU A 89 26.42 -2.66 -19.09
N ILE A 90 26.22 -2.08 -17.90
CA ILE A 90 26.86 -0.83 -17.47
C ILE A 90 28.35 -1.08 -17.20
N LEU A 91 28.69 -2.21 -16.58
CA LEU A 91 30.08 -2.64 -16.36
C LEU A 91 30.82 -2.92 -17.68
N ASN A 92 30.11 -3.34 -18.72
CA ASN A 92 30.64 -3.47 -20.09
C ASN A 92 30.70 -2.13 -20.85
N GLY A 93 30.44 -0.99 -20.18
CA GLY A 93 30.55 0.34 -20.76
C GLY A 93 29.31 0.82 -21.52
N LEU A 94 28.18 0.10 -21.44
CA LEU A 94 26.92 0.56 -22.03
C LEU A 94 26.31 1.68 -21.18
N ARG A 95 25.39 2.43 -21.81
CA ARG A 95 24.71 3.56 -21.16
C ARG A 95 23.75 3.05 -20.08
N CYS A 96 23.49 3.87 -19.06
CA CYS A 96 22.47 3.58 -18.07
C CYS A 96 21.08 3.51 -18.74
N THR A 97 20.28 2.54 -18.30
CA THR A 97 18.95 2.24 -18.84
C THR A 97 17.96 1.97 -17.70
N PRO A 98 16.64 2.00 -17.93
CA PRO A 98 15.67 1.62 -16.89
C PRO A 98 15.90 0.19 -16.34
N PRO A 99 16.22 -0.83 -17.16
CA PRO A 99 16.64 -2.13 -16.63
C PRO A 99 17.93 -2.10 -15.79
N GLY A 100 18.88 -1.22 -16.13
CA GLY A 100 20.07 -1.00 -15.32
C GLY A 100 19.75 -0.45 -13.93
N ASP A 101 18.78 0.47 -13.83
CA ASP A 101 18.27 0.95 -12.55
C ASP A 101 17.56 -0.13 -11.74
N VAL A 102 16.86 -1.08 -12.39
CA VAL A 102 16.22 -2.22 -11.70
C VAL A 102 17.26 -3.15 -11.07
N TYR A 103 18.39 -3.37 -11.75
CA TYR A 103 19.50 -4.13 -11.16
C TYR A 103 20.05 -3.42 -9.92
N ALA A 104 20.29 -2.10 -10.04
CA ALA A 104 20.75 -1.26 -8.94
C ALA A 104 19.71 -1.19 -7.79
N LEU A 105 18.42 -1.21 -8.10
CA LEU A 105 17.34 -1.31 -7.13
C LEU A 105 17.44 -2.60 -6.33
N GLY A 106 17.64 -3.75 -6.98
CA GLY A 106 17.83 -5.02 -6.27
C GLY A 106 19.02 -4.98 -5.31
N MET A 107 20.15 -4.39 -5.74
CA MET A 107 21.33 -4.20 -4.89
C MET A 107 21.07 -3.23 -3.72
N THR A 108 20.28 -2.20 -3.95
CA THR A 108 19.88 -1.22 -2.92
C THR A 108 18.89 -1.82 -1.91
N ILE A 109 17.96 -2.66 -2.36
CA ILE A 109 17.08 -3.42 -1.47
C ILE A 109 17.92 -4.37 -0.61
N TYR A 110 18.86 -5.10 -1.21
CA TYR A 110 19.82 -5.93 -0.46
C TYR A 110 20.57 -5.11 0.59
N GLU A 111 21.13 -3.96 0.22
CA GLU A 111 21.81 -3.07 1.15
C GLU A 111 20.91 -2.62 2.30
N THR A 112 19.66 -2.26 1.98
CA THR A 112 18.66 -1.81 2.95
C THR A 112 18.30 -2.91 3.94
N VAL A 113 18.02 -4.13 3.46
CA VAL A 113 17.58 -5.22 4.33
C VAL A 113 18.72 -5.80 5.15
N THR A 114 19.92 -5.90 4.58
CA THR A 114 21.09 -6.48 5.27
C THR A 114 21.84 -5.45 6.12
N GLY A 115 21.73 -4.16 5.80
CA GLY A 115 22.58 -3.10 6.35
C GLY A 115 24.03 -3.17 5.86
N ASN A 116 24.34 -3.99 4.85
CA ASN A 116 25.67 -4.18 4.30
C ASN A 116 25.70 -3.85 2.82
N VAL A 117 26.79 -3.25 2.35
CA VAL A 117 27.00 -3.04 0.91
C VAL A 117 27.05 -4.38 0.15
N PRO A 118 26.58 -4.44 -1.10
CA PRO A 118 26.66 -5.65 -1.91
C PRO A 118 28.10 -6.14 -2.06
N TYR A 119 28.30 -7.45 -1.93
CA TYR A 119 29.63 -8.09 -1.98
C TYR A 119 30.65 -7.53 -0.98
N LYS A 120 30.21 -7.20 0.24
CA LYS A 120 31.03 -6.57 1.30
C LYS A 120 32.46 -7.14 1.43
N ASP A 121 32.61 -8.45 1.30
CA ASP A 121 33.89 -9.15 1.50
C ASP A 121 34.76 -9.24 0.23
N LYS A 122 34.34 -8.62 -0.88
CA LYS A 122 35.05 -8.63 -2.16
C LYS A 122 35.57 -7.23 -2.51
N GLN A 123 36.75 -7.19 -3.11
CA GLN A 123 37.30 -5.98 -3.76
C GLN A 123 36.53 -5.66 -5.05
N GLU A 124 36.54 -4.40 -5.48
CA GLU A 124 35.74 -3.94 -6.63
C GLU A 124 36.01 -4.73 -7.92
N MET A 125 37.29 -5.02 -8.21
CA MET A 125 37.64 -5.81 -9.39
C MET A 125 37.11 -7.25 -9.32
N ALA A 126 37.09 -7.84 -8.12
CA ALA A 126 36.51 -9.16 -7.92
C ALA A 126 34.98 -9.13 -8.09
N VAL A 127 34.31 -8.03 -7.73
CA VAL A 127 32.87 -7.85 -7.98
C VAL A 127 32.58 -7.84 -9.49
N ILE A 128 33.37 -7.11 -10.28
CA ILE A 128 33.22 -7.10 -11.74
C ILE A 128 33.35 -8.51 -12.31
N VAL A 129 34.34 -9.29 -11.87
CA VAL A 129 34.53 -10.69 -12.30
C VAL A 129 33.34 -11.56 -11.92
N GLU A 130 32.80 -11.43 -10.69
CA GLU A 130 31.62 -12.21 -10.27
C GLU A 130 30.40 -11.89 -11.12
N VAL A 131 30.16 -10.61 -11.44
CA VAL A 131 28.98 -10.18 -12.19
C VAL A 131 29.11 -10.54 -13.68
N LEU A 132 30.25 -10.24 -14.31
CA LEU A 132 30.44 -10.41 -15.76
C LEU A 132 30.75 -11.86 -16.14
N ASN A 133 31.68 -12.50 -15.42
CA ASN A 133 32.21 -13.80 -15.81
C ASN A 133 31.44 -14.94 -15.13
N HIS A 134 31.22 -14.85 -13.82
CA HIS A 134 30.56 -15.91 -13.08
C HIS A 134 29.04 -15.81 -13.04
N ARG A 135 28.49 -14.63 -13.38
CA ARG A 135 27.06 -14.31 -13.31
C ARG A 135 26.46 -14.57 -11.93
N ARG A 136 27.22 -14.29 -10.88
CA ARG A 136 26.82 -14.48 -9.49
C ARG A 136 26.41 -13.16 -8.87
N PHE A 137 25.28 -13.17 -8.17
CA PHE A 137 24.82 -12.09 -7.30
C PHE A 137 25.31 -12.31 -5.85
N PRO A 138 25.15 -11.34 -4.92
CA PRO A 138 25.60 -11.49 -3.53
C PRO A 138 25.05 -12.77 -2.90
N VAL A 139 25.78 -13.34 -1.95
CA VAL A 139 25.33 -14.55 -1.26
C VAL A 139 24.11 -14.21 -0.40
N ARG A 140 23.12 -15.11 -0.44
CA ARG A 140 22.01 -15.16 0.51
C ARG A 140 22.57 -15.59 1.87
N ASN A 141 23.26 -14.71 2.59
CA ASN A 141 23.56 -15.03 3.99
C ASN A 141 22.23 -15.05 4.75
N ASP A 142 22.15 -15.84 5.83
CA ASP A 142 21.06 -15.74 6.79
C ASP A 142 21.17 -14.42 7.56
N PHE A 143 20.88 -13.33 6.89
CA PHE A 143 20.76 -12.03 7.54
C PHE A 143 19.54 -12.11 8.48
N SER A 144 19.71 -11.60 9.71
CA SER A 144 18.62 -11.49 10.68
C SER A 144 17.65 -10.40 10.24
N MET A 145 16.89 -10.64 9.18
CA MET A 145 15.70 -9.84 8.88
C MET A 145 14.70 -10.00 10.01
N GLN A 146 13.91 -8.95 10.22
CA GLN A 146 12.77 -8.99 11.12
C GLN A 146 11.90 -10.20 10.76
N ALA A 147 11.35 -10.91 11.76
CA ALA A 147 10.70 -12.23 11.63
C ALA A 147 9.48 -12.28 10.69
N HIS A 148 9.13 -11.17 10.04
CA HIS A 148 7.91 -10.94 9.29
C HIS A 148 8.14 -10.70 7.79
N VAL A 149 9.16 -11.29 7.19
CA VAL A 149 9.45 -11.17 5.75
C VAL A 149 9.65 -12.55 5.17
N ASP A 150 8.89 -12.89 4.12
CA ASP A 150 9.11 -14.09 3.33
C ASP A 150 10.45 -13.95 2.59
N LYS A 151 11.49 -14.56 3.18
CA LYS A 151 12.87 -14.43 2.72
C LYS A 151 13.07 -15.07 1.35
N ASP A 152 12.34 -16.15 1.07
CA ASP A 152 12.45 -16.90 -0.17
C ASP A 152 11.89 -16.09 -1.34
N GLN A 153 10.71 -15.51 -1.17
CA GLN A 153 10.12 -14.66 -2.21
C GLN A 153 10.89 -13.36 -2.41
N LEU A 154 11.39 -12.76 -1.33
CA LEU A 154 12.27 -11.60 -1.48
C LEU A 154 13.52 -11.97 -2.27
N TRP A 155 14.12 -13.11 -1.97
CA TRP A 155 15.31 -13.57 -2.67
C TRP A 155 15.03 -13.89 -4.15
N ASP A 156 13.91 -14.54 -4.46
CA ASP A 156 13.48 -14.79 -5.84
C ASP A 156 13.30 -13.47 -6.63
N LEU A 157 12.61 -12.50 -6.03
CA LEU A 157 12.41 -11.18 -6.62
C LEU A 157 13.75 -10.48 -6.90
N LEU A 158 14.68 -10.52 -5.94
CA LEU A 158 16.01 -9.94 -6.12
C LEU A 158 16.79 -10.67 -7.23
N GLY A 159 16.73 -12.00 -7.27
CA GLY A 159 17.31 -12.81 -8.34
C GLY A 159 16.81 -12.41 -9.73
N ARG A 160 15.51 -12.12 -9.88
CA ARG A 160 14.94 -11.59 -11.12
C ARG A 160 15.38 -10.15 -11.44
N CYS A 161 15.53 -9.30 -10.42
CA CYS A 161 16.11 -7.95 -10.62
C CYS A 161 17.57 -8.03 -11.09
N TRP A 162 18.30 -9.07 -10.68
CA TRP A 162 19.70 -9.29 -11.03
C TRP A 162 19.92 -10.17 -12.27
N ASN A 163 18.87 -10.38 -13.08
CA ASN A 163 19.02 -11.15 -14.32
C ASN A 163 20.12 -10.52 -15.20
N TYR A 164 20.97 -11.37 -15.77
CA TYR A 164 22.08 -10.92 -16.61
C TYR A 164 21.56 -10.16 -17.85
N ASP A 165 20.47 -10.66 -18.46
CA ASP A 165 19.77 -9.96 -19.53
C ASP A 165 18.83 -8.90 -18.94
N GLY A 166 19.10 -7.63 -19.24
CA GLY A 166 18.28 -6.50 -18.81
C GLY A 166 16.82 -6.59 -19.26
N GLN A 167 16.52 -7.20 -20.41
CA GLN A 167 15.14 -7.30 -20.91
C GLN A 167 14.28 -8.28 -20.11
N LEU A 168 14.91 -9.24 -19.43
CA LEU A 168 14.22 -10.21 -18.58
C LEU A 168 14.00 -9.69 -17.15
N ARG A 169 14.56 -8.53 -16.81
CA ARG A 169 14.33 -7.91 -15.50
C ARG A 169 12.91 -7.36 -15.42
N PRO A 170 12.23 -7.50 -14.27
CA PRO A 170 10.91 -6.90 -14.07
C PRO A 170 10.99 -5.36 -14.15
N ALA A 171 9.92 -4.71 -14.58
CA ALA A 171 9.82 -3.25 -14.45
C ALA A 171 9.78 -2.84 -12.97
N ALA A 172 10.21 -1.62 -12.64
CA ALA A 172 10.18 -1.08 -11.27
C ALA A 172 8.78 -1.16 -10.64
N ALA A 173 7.72 -0.90 -11.43
CA ALA A 173 6.33 -1.06 -11.00
C ALA A 173 5.99 -2.51 -10.59
N SER A 174 6.47 -3.50 -11.34
CA SER A 174 6.27 -4.92 -11.01
C SER A 174 7.00 -5.31 -9.73
N VAL A 175 8.24 -4.83 -9.56
CA VAL A 175 9.00 -5.00 -8.31
C VAL A 175 8.24 -4.38 -7.14
N ARG A 176 7.65 -3.20 -7.32
CA ARG A 176 6.86 -2.51 -6.28
C ARG A 176 5.63 -3.30 -5.83
N MET A 177 4.92 -3.87 -6.79
CA MET A 177 3.72 -4.68 -6.52
C MET A 177 4.09 -5.93 -5.72
N GLU A 178 5.13 -6.63 -6.17
CA GLU A 178 5.56 -7.90 -5.59
C GLU A 178 6.21 -7.71 -4.21
N LEU A 179 7.09 -6.72 -4.04
CA LEU A 179 7.64 -6.34 -2.74
C LEU A 179 6.52 -5.97 -1.76
N GLY A 180 5.47 -5.31 -2.23
CA GLY A 180 4.28 -5.04 -1.42
C GLY A 180 3.53 -6.31 -1.01
N SER A 181 3.55 -7.36 -1.85
CA SER A 181 2.97 -8.67 -1.52
C SER A 181 3.80 -9.38 -0.44
N ILE A 182 5.12 -9.40 -0.61
CA ILE A 182 6.08 -10.01 0.33
C ILE A 182 5.96 -9.36 1.71
N HIS A 183 5.93 -8.02 1.77
CA HIS A 183 5.74 -7.27 3.00
C HIS A 183 4.45 -7.66 3.74
N ARG A 184 3.34 -7.82 2.99
CA ARG A 184 2.04 -8.19 3.56
C ARG A 184 1.96 -9.65 4.02
N ARG A 185 2.64 -10.58 3.32
CA ARG A 185 2.65 -12.01 3.67
C ARG A 185 3.47 -12.27 4.93
N GLY A 186 4.65 -11.69 5.04
CA GLY A 186 5.43 -11.90 6.24
C GLY A 186 4.84 -11.21 7.49
N ILE A 187 4.08 -10.11 7.36
CA ILE A 187 3.23 -9.57 8.45
C ILE A 187 2.11 -10.56 8.84
N ARG A 188 1.60 -11.37 7.91
CA ARG A 188 0.57 -12.40 8.20
C ARG A 188 1.17 -13.63 8.91
N GLU A 189 2.35 -14.10 8.49
CA GLU A 189 3.00 -15.28 9.05
C GLU A 189 3.61 -15.02 10.44
N SER A 190 4.19 -13.83 10.66
CA SER A 190 4.67 -13.39 11.98
C SER A 190 3.57 -13.07 13.00
N LYS A 191 2.31 -12.99 12.56
CA LYS A 191 1.14 -12.74 13.43
C LYS A 191 0.51 -14.01 14.00
N TRP A 192 1.19 -15.15 13.92
CA TRP A 192 0.75 -16.39 14.58
C TRP A 192 1.72 -16.84 15.69
N THR A 193 2.15 -15.93 16.56
CA THR A 193 2.60 -16.26 17.91
C THR A 193 2.30 -15.10 18.86
N GLY A 194 1.29 -15.24 19.72
CA GLY A 194 1.18 -14.45 20.94
C GLY A 194 0.13 -13.34 20.91
N ILE A 195 -0.95 -13.61 21.64
CA ILE A 195 -2.02 -12.70 22.07
C ILE A 195 -1.52 -11.45 22.85
N SER A 196 -0.22 -11.30 23.10
CA SER A 196 0.35 -10.31 24.02
C SER A 196 0.57 -8.90 23.46
N THR A 197 0.61 -8.68 22.13
CA THR A 197 0.86 -7.34 21.56
C THR A 197 -0.39 -6.50 21.32
N LEU A 198 -1.59 -7.09 21.42
CA LEU A 198 -2.86 -6.35 21.32
C LEU A 198 -3.22 -5.63 22.63
N GLU A 199 -2.68 -6.07 23.78
CA GLU A 199 -2.90 -5.42 25.08
C GLU A 199 -2.01 -4.18 25.28
N GLN A 200 -0.80 -4.13 24.70
CA GLN A 200 0.08 -2.96 24.82
C GLN A 200 -0.33 -1.76 23.95
N TYR A 201 -1.11 -1.97 22.87
CA TYR A 201 -1.74 -0.86 22.13
C TYR A 201 -3.05 -0.38 22.77
N ALA A 202 -3.57 -1.10 23.77
CA ALA A 202 -4.82 -0.77 24.45
C ALA A 202 -4.68 0.35 25.50
N THR A 203 -3.46 0.79 25.84
CA THR A 203 -3.21 1.63 27.02
C THR A 203 -2.81 3.07 26.78
N SER A 204 -2.95 3.63 25.57
CA SER A 204 -2.88 5.10 25.44
C SER A 204 -3.80 5.71 24.37
N ARG A 205 -4.73 6.55 24.86
CA ARG A 205 -5.79 7.33 24.17
C ARG A 205 -6.92 6.53 23.52
N ALA A 206 -8.15 6.92 23.87
CA ALA A 206 -9.41 6.32 23.42
C ALA A 206 -9.46 6.12 21.90
N HIS A 207 -9.20 4.88 21.45
CA HIS A 207 -9.26 4.53 20.04
C HIS A 207 -10.69 4.66 19.53
N ARG A 208 -10.87 5.53 18.52
CA ARG A 208 -12.13 5.74 17.83
C ARG A 208 -12.21 4.74 16.68
N ARG A 209 -12.58 3.50 17.03
CA ARG A 209 -12.70 2.37 16.11
C ARG A 209 -14.00 2.43 15.33
N LEU A 210 -13.91 2.30 14.02
CA LEU A 210 -15.04 2.18 13.11
C LEU A 210 -14.84 0.92 12.28
N ILE A 211 -15.89 0.11 12.15
CA ILE A 211 -15.85 -1.10 11.33
C ILE A 211 -16.68 -0.89 10.06
N VAL A 212 -16.19 -1.37 8.93
CA VAL A 212 -16.81 -1.22 7.62
C VAL A 212 -17.09 -2.61 7.05
N VAL A 213 -18.37 -2.93 6.88
CA VAL A 213 -18.87 -4.27 6.49
C VAL A 213 -19.80 -4.16 5.28
N GLY A 214 -20.13 -5.28 4.66
CA GLY A 214 -20.91 -5.33 3.40
C GLY A 214 -20.30 -6.29 2.38
N ASP A 215 -21.01 -6.50 1.27
CA ASP A 215 -20.67 -7.51 0.25
C ASP A 215 -19.28 -7.36 -0.37
N GLY A 216 -18.78 -8.48 -0.91
CA GLY A 216 -17.65 -8.48 -1.84
C GLY A 216 -17.86 -7.46 -2.97
N ASP A 217 -16.80 -6.72 -3.30
CA ASP A 217 -16.82 -5.68 -4.35
C ASP A 217 -17.87 -4.56 -4.18
N CYS A 218 -18.52 -4.41 -3.01
CA CYS A 218 -19.52 -3.33 -2.88
C CYS A 218 -18.89 -1.92 -2.81
N GLY A 219 -17.58 -1.81 -2.55
CA GLY A 219 -16.84 -0.55 -2.57
C GLY A 219 -16.22 -0.11 -1.23
N LYS A 220 -16.30 -0.94 -0.18
CA LYS A 220 -15.74 -0.69 1.18
C LYS A 220 -14.30 -0.18 1.14
N SER A 221 -13.40 -0.95 0.54
CA SER A 221 -11.97 -0.63 0.48
C SER A 221 -11.69 0.67 -0.27
N CYS A 222 -12.46 0.98 -1.32
CA CYS A 222 -12.35 2.25 -2.03
C CYS A 222 -12.77 3.42 -1.14
N LEU A 223 -13.92 3.31 -0.46
CA LEU A 223 -14.39 4.33 0.45
C LEU A 223 -13.38 4.58 1.57
N VAL A 224 -12.91 3.53 2.25
CA VAL A 224 -11.95 3.64 3.35
C VAL A 224 -10.65 4.29 2.88
N ARG A 225 -10.11 3.89 1.72
CA ARG A 225 -8.87 4.48 1.19
C ARG A 225 -9.03 5.96 0.84
N VAL A 226 -10.14 6.35 0.23
CA VAL A 226 -10.38 7.77 -0.09
C VAL A 226 -10.56 8.58 1.20
N LEU A 227 -11.23 8.04 2.23
CA LEU A 227 -11.33 8.69 3.54
C LEU A 227 -9.96 8.87 4.23
N CYS A 228 -8.99 8.01 3.97
CA CYS A 228 -7.66 8.07 4.57
C CYS A 228 -6.66 8.92 3.77
N ALA A 229 -6.68 8.82 2.45
CA ALA A 229 -5.63 9.35 1.57
C ALA A 229 -6.13 10.31 0.49
N TYR A 230 -7.44 10.59 0.42
CA TYR A 230 -8.07 11.43 -0.61
C TYR A 230 -7.76 11.03 -2.05
N SER A 231 -7.31 9.79 -2.26
CA SER A 231 -6.94 9.26 -3.58
C SER A 231 -7.66 7.94 -3.83
N PHE A 232 -8.31 7.84 -4.99
CA PHE A 232 -8.96 6.61 -5.42
C PHE A 232 -7.91 5.59 -5.89
N PRO A 233 -8.01 4.30 -5.50
CA PRO A 233 -7.07 3.27 -5.93
C PRO A 233 -7.26 2.91 -7.41
N GLN A 234 -6.20 2.98 -8.23
CA GLN A 234 -6.26 2.61 -9.65
C GLN A 234 -6.19 1.09 -9.91
N VAL A 235 -5.78 0.28 -8.92
CA VAL A 235 -5.71 -1.18 -9.02
C VAL A 235 -6.42 -1.81 -7.82
N TYR A 236 -7.41 -2.66 -8.09
CA TYR A 236 -8.15 -3.42 -7.08
C TYR A 236 -7.40 -4.73 -6.79
N GLY A 237 -7.25 -5.07 -5.51
CA GLY A 237 -6.56 -6.29 -5.07
C GLY A 237 -7.49 -7.19 -4.26
N VAL A 238 -7.01 -8.40 -3.97
CA VAL A 238 -7.70 -9.45 -3.19
C VAL A 238 -8.34 -8.86 -1.91
N PRO A 239 -9.53 -9.35 -1.48
CA PRO A 239 -10.21 -8.88 -0.27
C PRO A 239 -9.30 -8.95 0.96
N LYS A 240 -9.26 -7.87 1.74
CA LYS A 240 -8.38 -7.73 2.91
C LYS A 240 -9.20 -7.39 4.14
N PHE A 241 -8.72 -7.91 5.28
CA PHE A 241 -8.93 -7.25 6.55
C PHE A 241 -7.79 -6.23 6.73
N ASP A 242 -8.09 -4.94 6.83
CA ASP A 242 -7.09 -3.87 6.92
C ASP A 242 -7.53 -2.80 7.93
N VAL A 243 -6.58 -2.20 8.64
CA VAL A 243 -6.86 -1.11 9.59
C VAL A 243 -6.18 0.14 9.10
N LEU A 244 -6.95 1.04 8.50
CA LEU A 244 -6.47 2.30 7.98
C LEU A 244 -6.77 3.44 8.95
N HIS A 245 -5.98 4.51 8.87
CA HIS A 245 -6.16 5.67 9.72
C HIS A 245 -6.55 6.89 8.89
N ALA A 246 -7.68 7.51 9.26
CA ALA A 246 -8.10 8.79 8.71
C ALA A 246 -7.92 9.88 9.76
N ASN A 247 -7.36 11.01 9.36
CA ASN A 247 -7.36 12.22 10.15
C ASN A 247 -8.57 13.06 9.72
N VAL A 248 -9.43 13.40 10.67
CA VAL A 248 -10.64 14.21 10.44
C VAL A 248 -10.65 15.39 11.40
N GLU A 249 -11.25 16.50 10.98
CA GLU A 249 -11.36 17.72 11.77
C GLU A 249 -12.84 18.01 12.07
N VAL A 250 -13.14 18.36 13.33
CA VAL A 250 -14.48 18.79 13.76
C VAL A 250 -14.32 20.02 14.63
N GLY A 251 -14.69 21.18 14.10
CA GLY A 251 -14.35 22.47 14.72
C GLY A 251 -12.84 22.62 14.84
N ALA A 252 -12.34 22.94 16.03
CA ALA A 252 -10.91 23.11 16.29
C ALA A 252 -10.14 21.81 16.61
N GLN A 253 -10.83 20.65 16.69
CA GLN A 253 -10.21 19.40 17.14
C GLN A 253 -9.85 18.49 15.97
N LYS A 254 -8.59 18.05 15.93
CA LYS A 254 -8.11 16.99 15.01
C LYS A 254 -8.28 15.62 15.66
N LEU A 255 -8.91 14.70 14.94
CA LEU A 255 -9.25 13.36 15.40
C LEU A 255 -8.60 12.33 14.48
N ARG A 256 -8.02 11.29 15.07
CA ARG A 256 -7.54 10.12 14.33
C ARG A 256 -8.53 8.98 14.50
N LEU A 257 -9.08 8.50 13.39
CA LEU A 257 -10.01 7.38 13.33
C LEU A 257 -9.24 6.12 12.93
N ALA A 258 -9.66 4.97 13.44
CA ALA A 258 -9.21 3.67 12.95
C ALA A 258 -10.37 3.02 12.19
N LEU A 259 -10.23 2.90 10.87
CA LEU A 259 -11.21 2.32 9.96
C LEU A 259 -10.79 0.87 9.67
N TYR A 260 -11.59 -0.07 10.16
CA TYR A 260 -11.41 -1.50 9.98
C TYR A 260 -12.17 -1.91 8.72
N ASP A 261 -11.46 -2.01 7.60
CA ASP A 261 -11.97 -2.52 6.33
C ASP A 261 -12.03 -4.05 6.43
N THR A 262 -13.24 -4.63 6.33
CA THR A 262 -13.43 -6.08 6.45
C THR A 262 -13.67 -6.73 5.08
N PRO A 263 -13.29 -8.00 4.89
CA PRO A 263 -13.73 -8.75 3.72
C PRO A 263 -15.26 -8.90 3.73
N GLY A 264 -15.84 -9.02 2.53
CA GLY A 264 -17.29 -9.20 2.31
C GLY A 264 -17.67 -10.61 1.85
N GLN A 265 -16.72 -11.54 1.92
CA GLN A 265 -16.82 -12.93 1.47
C GLN A 265 -17.40 -13.80 2.56
N ALA A 266 -18.36 -14.66 2.20
CA ALA A 266 -19.00 -15.60 3.13
C ALA A 266 -17.97 -16.56 3.79
N GLU A 267 -16.91 -16.92 3.05
CA GLU A 267 -15.83 -17.78 3.55
C GLU A 267 -15.08 -17.16 4.74
N LEU A 268 -15.22 -15.85 4.94
CA LEU A 268 -14.53 -15.06 5.97
C LEU A 268 -15.49 -14.56 7.06
N ASP A 269 -16.70 -15.11 7.14
CA ASP A 269 -17.69 -14.72 8.15
C ASP A 269 -17.20 -14.98 9.57
N HIS A 270 -16.52 -16.09 9.80
CA HIS A 270 -16.00 -16.48 11.12
C HIS A 270 -14.91 -15.55 11.67
N ILE A 271 -14.25 -14.75 10.81
CA ILE A 271 -13.17 -13.85 11.24
C ILE A 271 -13.65 -12.42 11.55
N ARG A 272 -14.85 -12.00 11.15
CA ARG A 272 -15.37 -10.64 11.41
C ARG A 272 -15.85 -10.40 12.85
N PRO A 273 -16.55 -11.33 13.53
CA PRO A 273 -17.13 -11.14 14.86
C PRO A 273 -16.19 -10.54 15.92
N PRO A 274 -14.90 -10.92 16.01
CA PRO A 274 -13.98 -10.39 17.03
C PRO A 274 -13.69 -8.88 16.92
N PHE A 275 -14.04 -8.23 15.80
CA PHE A 275 -13.72 -6.82 15.55
C PHE A 275 -14.86 -5.85 15.89
N TYR A 276 -16.07 -6.35 16.08
CA TYR A 276 -17.20 -5.51 16.49
C TYR A 276 -17.08 -4.93 17.91
N PRO A 277 -16.60 -5.66 18.94
CA PRO A 277 -16.50 -5.13 20.29
C PRO A 277 -15.67 -3.84 20.38
N ASN A 278 -16.19 -2.86 21.13
CA ASN A 278 -15.61 -1.53 21.30
C ASN A 278 -15.58 -0.63 20.06
N SER A 279 -16.26 -1.01 18.97
CA SER A 279 -16.52 -0.10 17.84
C SER A 279 -17.41 1.07 18.29
N ARG A 280 -17.17 2.26 17.74
CA ARG A 280 -17.97 3.48 18.03
C ARG A 280 -19.00 3.80 16.96
N LEU A 281 -18.82 3.24 15.76
CA LEU A 281 -19.71 3.38 14.62
C LEU A 281 -19.48 2.19 13.70
N ILE A 282 -20.56 1.67 13.12
CA ILE A 282 -20.54 0.59 12.13
C ILE A 282 -21.05 1.17 10.81
N LEU A 283 -20.26 1.03 9.74
CA LEU A 283 -20.66 1.39 8.39
C LEU A 283 -21.04 0.12 7.64
N ILE A 284 -22.30 -0.04 7.28
CA ILE A 284 -22.74 -1.11 6.39
C ILE A 284 -22.77 -0.54 4.97
N CYS A 285 -22.06 -1.17 4.04
CA CYS A 285 -21.90 -0.69 2.67
C CYS A 285 -22.55 -1.65 1.67
N PHE A 286 -23.19 -1.10 0.66
CA PHE A 286 -23.66 -1.84 -0.52
C PHE A 286 -23.31 -1.06 -1.81
N SER A 287 -23.41 -1.69 -2.97
CA SER A 287 -23.16 -1.04 -4.27
C SER A 287 -24.48 -0.60 -4.89
N ILE A 288 -24.58 0.66 -5.30
CA ILE A 288 -25.76 1.20 -6.00
C ILE A 288 -26.02 0.48 -7.33
N GLY A 289 -24.98 -0.02 -7.99
CA GLY A 289 -25.10 -0.84 -9.20
C GLY A 289 -25.39 -2.33 -8.96
N SER A 290 -25.65 -2.75 -7.72
CA SER A 290 -25.96 -4.15 -7.38
C SER A 290 -27.11 -4.19 -6.35
N PRO A 291 -28.37 -4.29 -6.80
CA PRO A 291 -29.54 -4.39 -5.93
C PRO A 291 -29.47 -5.54 -4.93
N ASP A 292 -28.95 -6.70 -5.36
CA ASP A 292 -28.72 -7.86 -4.48
C ASP A 292 -27.86 -7.50 -3.25
N SER A 293 -26.88 -6.60 -3.42
CA SER A 293 -26.04 -6.17 -2.30
C SER A 293 -26.78 -5.32 -1.26
N LEU A 294 -27.88 -4.65 -1.65
CA LEU A 294 -28.79 -3.97 -0.70
C LEU A 294 -29.71 -4.98 -0.01
N ASP A 295 -30.17 -6.01 -0.72
CA ASP A 295 -30.98 -7.08 -0.12
C ASP A 295 -30.16 -7.83 0.94
N ASN A 296 -28.89 -8.13 0.64
CA ASN A 296 -27.93 -8.72 1.56
C ASN A 296 -27.69 -7.85 2.81
N VAL A 297 -27.83 -6.53 2.71
CA VAL A 297 -27.78 -5.66 3.91
C VAL A 297 -28.91 -6.02 4.88
N GLN A 298 -30.11 -6.24 4.38
CA GLN A 298 -31.28 -6.53 5.20
C GLN A 298 -31.25 -7.96 5.75
N THR A 299 -30.80 -8.92 4.94
CA THR A 299 -30.92 -10.35 5.25
C THR A 299 -29.69 -10.92 5.96
N MET A 300 -28.51 -10.31 5.79
CA MET A 300 -27.26 -10.84 6.36
C MET A 300 -26.52 -9.82 7.20
N TRP A 301 -26.16 -8.67 6.63
CA TRP A 301 -25.25 -7.73 7.32
C TRP A 301 -25.88 -7.07 8.54
N ALA A 302 -27.15 -6.68 8.45
CA ALA A 302 -27.87 -6.14 9.60
C ALA A 302 -27.97 -7.18 10.71
N GLU A 303 -28.27 -8.44 10.41
CA GLU A 303 -28.35 -9.49 11.43
C GLU A 303 -26.99 -9.73 12.10
N GLU A 304 -25.90 -9.82 11.33
CA GLU A 304 -24.54 -9.97 11.88
C GLU A 304 -24.17 -8.79 12.78
N VAL A 305 -24.44 -7.57 12.32
CA VAL A 305 -24.14 -6.34 13.07
C VAL A 305 -24.98 -6.27 14.35
N HIS A 306 -26.26 -6.61 14.31
CA HIS A 306 -27.08 -6.66 15.53
C HIS A 306 -26.62 -7.77 16.49
N ARG A 307 -26.13 -8.89 15.97
CA ARG A 307 -25.63 -10.02 16.77
C ARG A 307 -24.32 -9.71 17.50
N TYR A 308 -23.36 -9.07 16.84
CA TYR A 308 -22.01 -8.88 17.37
C TYR A 308 -21.65 -7.42 17.69
N GLY A 309 -22.32 -6.45 17.06
CA GLY A 309 -22.09 -5.01 17.16
C GLY A 309 -22.53 -4.34 18.46
N ALA A 310 -23.23 -5.05 19.34
CA ALA A 310 -23.93 -4.46 20.49
C ALA A 310 -24.83 -3.28 20.04
N SER A 311 -25.19 -2.36 20.93
CA SER A 311 -25.97 -1.15 20.60
C SER A 311 -25.17 -0.08 19.83
N CYS A 312 -24.09 -0.47 19.13
CA CYS A 312 -23.26 0.46 18.37
C CYS A 312 -24.06 1.09 17.22
N PRO A 313 -23.98 2.42 17.01
CA PRO A 313 -24.75 3.07 15.96
C PRO A 313 -24.32 2.59 14.56
N ILE A 314 -25.32 2.35 13.71
CA ILE A 314 -25.15 1.91 12.32
C ILE A 314 -25.35 3.11 11.39
N VAL A 315 -24.57 3.19 10.32
CA VAL A 315 -24.80 4.07 9.17
C VAL A 315 -24.80 3.22 7.91
N LEU A 316 -25.83 3.39 7.07
CA LEU A 316 -25.90 2.71 5.78
C LEU A 316 -25.26 3.58 4.70
N ILE A 317 -24.38 2.98 3.89
CA ILE A 317 -23.64 3.67 2.84
C ILE A 317 -23.88 3.03 1.46
N GLY A 318 -24.51 3.76 0.56
CA GLY A 318 -24.60 3.42 -0.87
C GLY A 318 -23.32 3.81 -1.61
N CYS A 319 -22.49 2.84 -1.96
CA CYS A 319 -21.25 3.04 -2.70
C CYS A 319 -21.47 3.00 -4.22
N LYS A 320 -20.46 3.42 -4.97
CA LYS A 320 -20.47 3.42 -6.45
C LYS A 320 -21.67 4.18 -7.04
N LYS A 321 -22.04 5.32 -6.44
CA LYS A 321 -23.18 6.16 -6.87
C LYS A 321 -23.18 6.53 -8.35
N ASP A 322 -22.00 6.64 -8.94
CA ASP A 322 -21.81 6.89 -10.37
C ASP A 322 -22.48 5.83 -11.26
N LEU A 323 -22.63 4.60 -10.78
CA LEU A 323 -23.26 3.52 -11.54
C LEU A 323 -24.77 3.67 -11.70
N ARG A 324 -25.43 4.56 -10.92
CA ARG A 324 -26.88 4.78 -11.05
C ARG A 324 -27.29 5.27 -12.43
N ASN A 325 -26.43 6.07 -13.06
CA ASN A 325 -26.66 6.67 -14.36
C ASN A 325 -25.73 6.09 -15.43
N ASP A 326 -25.01 5.00 -15.12
CA ASP A 326 -24.10 4.35 -16.08
C ASP A 326 -24.90 3.48 -17.05
N PRO A 327 -24.90 3.76 -18.37
CA PRO A 327 -25.73 3.04 -19.33
C PRO A 327 -25.45 1.55 -19.38
N ARG A 328 -24.20 1.12 -19.13
CA ARG A 328 -23.82 -0.29 -19.14
C ARG A 328 -24.40 -1.02 -17.93
N THR A 329 -24.29 -0.41 -16.76
CA THR A 329 -24.89 -0.95 -15.53
C THR A 329 -26.41 -1.06 -15.66
N ILE A 330 -27.06 -0.04 -16.21
CA ILE A 330 -28.51 -0.05 -16.43
C ILE A 330 -28.90 -1.19 -17.37
N ALA A 331 -28.25 -1.31 -18.54
CA ALA A 331 -28.56 -2.36 -19.51
C ALA A 331 -28.41 -3.78 -18.92
N VAL A 332 -27.33 -4.04 -18.17
CA VAL A 332 -27.09 -5.35 -17.53
C VAL A 332 -28.16 -5.67 -16.47
N LEU A 333 -28.61 -4.68 -15.70
CA LEU A 333 -29.66 -4.90 -14.70
C LEU A 333 -31.04 -5.09 -15.34
N GLU A 334 -31.34 -4.38 -16.42
CA GLU A 334 -32.61 -4.55 -17.16
C GLU A 334 -32.76 -5.96 -17.74
N GLU A 335 -31.66 -6.60 -18.17
CA GLU A 335 -31.66 -8.00 -18.63
C GLU A 335 -32.18 -8.99 -17.58
N ILE A 336 -32.04 -8.65 -16.29
CA ILE A 336 -32.51 -9.47 -15.16
C ILE A 336 -33.71 -8.82 -14.43
N ASN A 337 -34.42 -7.90 -15.09
CA ASN A 337 -35.57 -7.15 -14.54
C ASN A 337 -35.26 -6.39 -13.24
N GLN A 338 -34.02 -5.91 -13.10
CA GLN A 338 -33.59 -5.06 -11.99
C GLN A 338 -33.25 -3.65 -12.51
N HIS A 339 -33.03 -2.72 -11.57
CA HIS A 339 -32.54 -1.38 -11.87
C HIS A 339 -31.56 -0.94 -10.78
N PRO A 340 -30.64 0.02 -11.06
CA PRO A 340 -29.76 0.54 -10.02
C PRO A 340 -30.55 1.06 -8.81
N VAL A 341 -30.00 0.86 -7.61
CA VAL A 341 -30.66 1.23 -6.36
C VAL A 341 -30.94 2.73 -6.31
N THR A 342 -32.19 3.10 -6.08
CA THR A 342 -32.61 4.49 -5.90
C THR A 342 -32.27 5.00 -4.50
N TYR A 343 -32.21 6.32 -4.34
CA TYR A 343 -32.00 6.91 -3.01
C TYR A 343 -33.10 6.50 -2.03
N GLN A 344 -34.35 6.43 -2.51
CA GLN A 344 -35.50 6.08 -1.70
C GLN A 344 -35.40 4.64 -1.17
N GLN A 345 -35.09 3.66 -2.02
CA GLN A 345 -34.88 2.27 -1.59
C GLN A 345 -33.78 2.15 -0.52
N GLY A 346 -32.65 2.85 -0.72
CA GLY A 346 -31.58 2.88 0.29
C GLY A 346 -32.04 3.50 1.61
N SER A 347 -32.83 4.56 1.57
CA SER A 347 -33.39 5.22 2.76
C SER A 347 -34.37 4.31 3.52
N GLU A 348 -35.27 3.63 2.81
CA GLU A 348 -36.23 2.69 3.39
C GLU A 348 -35.52 1.52 4.08
N VAL A 349 -34.45 0.99 3.47
CA VAL A 349 -33.63 -0.05 4.10
C VAL A 349 -32.88 0.48 5.33
N ALA A 350 -32.36 1.70 5.28
CA ALA A 350 -31.69 2.31 6.44
C ALA A 350 -32.63 2.43 7.65
N GLU A 351 -33.88 2.83 7.44
CA GLU A 351 -34.90 2.86 8.48
C GLU A 351 -35.19 1.45 9.01
N LYS A 352 -35.40 0.48 8.11
CA LYS A 352 -35.72 -0.91 8.47
C LYS A 352 -34.64 -1.59 9.32
N ILE A 353 -33.37 -1.33 9.05
CA ILE A 353 -32.24 -1.91 9.82
C ILE A 353 -31.86 -1.08 11.06
N GLY A 354 -32.60 -0.01 11.37
CA GLY A 354 -32.29 0.87 12.51
C GLY A 354 -31.03 1.73 12.34
N ALA A 355 -30.59 1.98 11.11
CA ALA A 355 -29.46 2.86 10.84
C ALA A 355 -29.80 4.32 11.20
N LYS A 356 -28.80 5.07 11.68
CA LYS A 356 -28.95 6.48 12.07
C LYS A 356 -29.11 7.42 10.89
N CYS A 357 -28.62 7.04 9.72
CA CYS A 357 -28.89 7.69 8.45
C CYS A 357 -28.47 6.79 7.28
N TYR A 358 -28.89 7.22 6.09
CA TYR A 358 -28.41 6.75 4.81
C TYR A 358 -27.57 7.83 4.12
N LEU A 359 -26.39 7.46 3.62
CA LEU A 359 -25.53 8.35 2.82
C LEU A 359 -25.06 7.62 1.56
N GLU A 360 -24.71 8.37 0.52
CA GLU A 360 -24.19 7.81 -0.73
C GLU A 360 -22.87 8.44 -1.13
N CYS A 361 -22.02 7.67 -1.78
CA CYS A 361 -20.82 8.21 -2.39
C CYS A 361 -20.44 7.54 -3.71
N SER A 362 -19.72 8.30 -4.52
CA SER A 362 -18.81 7.75 -5.53
C SER A 362 -17.40 8.01 -5.05
N ALA A 363 -16.73 6.98 -4.52
CA ALA A 363 -15.33 7.10 -4.14
C ALA A 363 -14.44 7.45 -5.35
N LYS A 364 -14.83 7.01 -6.55
CA LYS A 364 -14.11 7.25 -7.81
C LYS A 364 -14.06 8.74 -8.18
N PHE A 365 -15.19 9.42 -8.04
CA PHE A 365 -15.31 10.85 -8.39
C PHE A 365 -15.30 11.78 -7.17
N GLY A 366 -15.14 11.25 -5.96
CA GLY A 366 -15.15 12.00 -4.70
C GLY A 366 -16.53 12.50 -4.25
N HIS A 367 -17.60 12.28 -5.03
CA HIS A 367 -18.95 12.72 -4.68
C HIS A 367 -19.41 12.07 -3.36
N GLY A 368 -19.93 12.88 -2.44
CA GLY A 368 -20.49 12.41 -1.16
C GLY A 368 -19.47 12.00 -0.09
N VAL A 369 -18.19 11.84 -0.43
CA VAL A 369 -17.15 11.37 0.51
C VAL A 369 -16.95 12.37 1.66
N ALA A 370 -16.89 13.67 1.37
CA ALA A 370 -16.75 14.71 2.39
C ALA A 370 -17.93 14.74 3.38
N MET A 371 -19.15 14.47 2.89
CA MET A 371 -20.34 14.40 3.73
C MET A 371 -20.26 13.21 4.70
N ILE A 372 -19.84 12.04 4.20
CA ILE A 372 -19.58 10.85 5.02
C ILE A 372 -18.50 11.15 6.06
N GLN A 373 -17.39 11.76 5.64
CA GLN A 373 -16.27 12.11 6.53
C GLN A 373 -16.72 13.03 7.67
N ASN A 374 -17.47 14.09 7.35
CA ASN A 374 -18.00 15.04 8.33
C ASN A 374 -19.00 14.39 9.29
N TYR A 375 -19.89 13.54 8.78
CA TYR A 375 -20.87 12.83 9.61
C TYR A 375 -20.18 11.87 10.59
N ILE A 376 -19.24 11.07 10.10
CA ILE A 376 -18.42 10.16 10.91
C ILE A 376 -17.72 10.96 12.03
N ALA A 377 -17.06 12.06 11.66
CA ALA A 377 -16.29 12.86 12.59
C ALA A 377 -17.19 13.46 13.69
N TYR A 378 -18.37 13.98 13.31
CA TYR A 378 -19.39 14.47 14.23
C TYR A 378 -19.89 13.35 15.17
N LYS A 379 -20.32 12.20 14.64
CA LYS A 379 -20.85 11.10 15.47
C LYS A 379 -19.83 10.56 16.45
N VAL A 380 -18.61 10.30 15.99
CA VAL A 380 -17.54 9.81 16.85
C VAL A 380 -17.17 10.81 17.95
N ARG A 381 -17.35 12.12 17.71
CA ARG A 381 -17.08 13.18 18.69
C ARG A 381 -18.18 13.33 19.73
N TYR A 382 -19.44 13.25 19.32
CA TYR A 382 -20.59 13.64 20.15
C TYR A 382 -21.45 12.47 20.63
N SER A 383 -21.20 11.24 20.19
CA SER A 383 -21.79 10.05 20.82
C SER A 383 -21.11 9.78 22.17
N SER A 384 -21.78 10.18 23.24
CA SER A 384 -21.58 9.65 24.60
C SER A 384 -21.83 8.13 24.59
N ARG A 385 -21.03 7.39 25.36
CA ARG A 385 -21.25 5.94 25.56
C ARG A 385 -22.61 5.70 26.20
#